data_AF-A0A4W6E1E6-F1
#
_entry.id   AF-A0A4W6E1E6-F1
#
_cell.length_a   1.000
_cell.length_b   1.000
_cell.length_c   1.000
_cell.angle_alpha   90.00
_cell.angle_beta   90.00
_cell.angle_gamma   90.00
#
_symmetry.space_group_name_H-M   'P 1'
#
loop_
_entity.id
_entity.type
_entity.pdbx_description
1 polymer ?
#
loop_
_entity_poly.entity_id
_entity_poly.type
_entity_poly.pdbx_seq_one_letter_code
_entity_poly.pdbx_strand_id
1 'polypeptide(L)'
;LCEINCPVNSKMSAQPEPPEQEDFDKFFTVFDGSSPEDVSHARQLWSSLSLLPPLESRLVSADIRQRLPVSRPQQQQQQRSGTAAASGPRASALEPLSVPALRQRQEERQRYAAMADQRREILALLRRQREQRIQKELPSTFEDITVGWGSSDRCHVGKVN
;
A
#
# COMPACT_ATOMS: atom_id res chain seq x y z
N LEU A 1 -39.79 11.45 45.06
CA LEU A 1 -40.47 12.73 45.35
C LEU A 1 -39.38 13.79 45.35
N CYS A 2 -39.21 14.62 44.33
CA CYS A 2 -40.21 15.24 43.47
C CYS A 2 -39.71 15.27 42.02
N GLU A 3 -40.57 14.81 41.12
CA GLU A 3 -40.75 15.45 39.82
C GLU A 3 -41.04 16.94 40.05
N ILE A 4 -40.65 17.82 39.13
CA ILE A 4 -41.50 18.92 38.65
C ILE A 4 -40.80 19.57 37.45
N ASN A 5 -41.43 19.36 36.29
CA ASN A 5 -41.59 20.24 35.15
C ASN A 5 -40.38 20.86 34.45
N CYS A 6 -40.22 20.41 33.20
CA CYS A 6 -39.83 21.26 32.07
C CYS A 6 -40.76 22.47 31.94
N PRO A 7 -40.25 23.67 31.61
CA PRO A 7 -41.01 24.66 30.90
C PRO A 7 -40.68 24.66 29.40
N VAL A 8 -41.75 24.86 28.65
CA VAL A 8 -41.87 24.90 27.20
C VAL A 8 -41.10 26.09 26.59
N ASN A 9 -40.62 25.87 25.36
CA ASN A 9 -40.05 26.80 24.37
C ASN A 9 -40.10 28.31 24.66
N SER A 10 -38.93 28.95 24.58
CA SER A 10 -38.80 30.36 24.19
C SER A 10 -37.85 30.48 23.00
N LYS A 11 -38.26 31.32 22.06
CA LYS A 11 -37.87 31.37 20.65
C LYS A 11 -36.68 32.33 20.44
N MET A 12 -35.77 31.91 19.56
CA MET A 12 -34.74 32.67 18.81
C MET A 12 -34.05 33.88 19.46
N SER A 13 -32.73 33.79 19.60
CA SER A 13 -31.84 34.93 19.33
C SER A 13 -30.70 34.46 18.42
N ALA A 14 -30.64 35.06 17.24
CA ALA A 14 -29.62 34.81 16.23
C ALA A 14 -28.32 35.54 16.59
N GLN A 15 -27.19 34.83 16.50
CA GLN A 15 -25.87 35.35 16.12
C GLN A 15 -25.13 34.27 15.29
N PRO A 16 -24.23 34.67 14.38
CA PRO A 16 -23.81 33.90 13.21
C PRO A 16 -22.52 33.12 13.48
N GLU A 17 -22.50 31.82 13.21
CA GLU A 17 -21.29 30.97 13.28
C GLU A 17 -21.31 29.99 12.08
N PRO A 18 -20.15 29.58 11.55
CA PRO A 18 -19.80 29.61 10.11
C PRO A 18 -20.36 28.44 9.28
N PRO A 19 -20.31 28.51 7.92
CA PRO A 19 -20.66 27.40 7.03
C PRO A 19 -19.58 26.32 7.06
N GLU A 20 -19.39 25.65 8.21
CA GLU A 20 -18.36 24.62 8.37
C GLU A 20 -18.97 23.21 8.57
N GLN A 21 -20.27 23.07 8.85
CA GLN A 21 -20.90 21.77 9.08
C GLN A 21 -21.13 20.94 7.81
N GLU A 22 -21.37 21.58 6.66
CA GLU A 22 -21.63 20.89 5.39
C GLU A 22 -20.39 20.20 4.81
N ASP A 23 -19.18 20.61 5.23
CA ASP A 23 -17.93 20.00 4.78
C ASP A 23 -17.55 18.75 5.59
N PHE A 24 -18.04 18.59 6.83
CA PHE A 24 -17.70 17.43 7.66
C PHE A 24 -18.33 16.13 7.15
N ASP A 25 -19.56 16.17 6.66
CA ASP A 25 -20.25 15.01 6.10
C ASP A 25 -19.54 14.44 4.86
N LYS A 26 -18.75 15.27 4.16
CA LYS A 26 -17.91 14.83 3.04
C LYS A 26 -16.75 13.93 3.46
N PHE A 27 -16.36 13.97 4.74
CA PHE A 27 -15.24 13.18 5.28
C PHE A 27 -15.69 11.90 6.00
N PHE A 28 -17.00 11.66 6.11
CA PHE A 28 -17.53 10.45 6.74
C PHE A 28 -18.13 9.49 5.71
N THR A 29 -17.87 8.19 5.90
CA THR A 29 -18.57 7.13 5.18
C THR A 29 -19.63 6.54 6.09
N VAL A 30 -20.90 6.78 5.76
CA VAL A 30 -22.07 6.24 6.49
C VAL A 30 -22.63 5.05 5.72
N PHE A 31 -22.82 3.92 6.41
CA PHE A 31 -23.39 2.69 5.84
C PHE A 31 -24.92 2.69 5.98
N ASP A 32 -25.59 3.64 5.33
CA ASP A 32 -27.05 3.70 5.32
C ASP A 32 -27.63 2.62 4.39
N GLY A 33 -28.75 2.00 4.80
CA GLY A 33 -29.38 0.89 4.07
C GLY A 33 -28.60 -0.44 4.02
N SER A 34 -27.42 -0.53 4.64
CA SER A 34 -26.65 -1.78 4.76
C SER A 34 -27.21 -2.70 5.85
N SER A 35 -26.96 -4.00 5.74
CA SER A 35 -27.36 -4.97 6.78
C SER A 35 -26.58 -4.73 8.08
N PRO A 36 -27.14 -5.08 9.26
CA PRO A 36 -26.43 -4.92 10.53
C PRO A 36 -25.14 -5.77 10.59
N GLU A 37 -25.11 -6.88 9.86
CA GLU A 37 -23.93 -7.74 9.72
C GLU A 37 -22.80 -7.00 8.98
N ASP A 38 -23.10 -6.34 7.86
CA ASP A 38 -22.11 -5.57 7.09
C ASP A 38 -21.55 -4.38 7.88
N VAL A 39 -22.42 -3.68 8.63
CA VAL A 39 -22.00 -2.60 9.52
C VAL A 39 -21.03 -3.12 10.61
N SER A 40 -21.30 -4.32 11.15
CA SER A 40 -20.42 -4.95 12.14
C SER A 40 -19.05 -5.33 11.56
N HIS A 41 -19.03 -5.88 10.34
CA HIS A 41 -17.80 -6.23 9.63
C HIS A 41 -16.97 -5.00 9.31
N ALA A 42 -17.60 -3.93 8.78
CA ALA A 42 -16.92 -2.67 8.52
C ALA A 42 -16.33 -2.09 9.81
N ARG A 43 -17.09 -2.09 10.91
CA ARG A 43 -16.58 -1.64 12.22
C ARG A 43 -15.36 -2.46 12.66
N GLN A 44 -15.40 -3.79 12.56
CA GLN A 44 -14.28 -4.65 12.92
C GLN A 44 -13.04 -4.37 12.05
N LEU A 45 -13.24 -4.19 10.74
CA LEU A 45 -12.17 -3.86 9.80
C LEU A 45 -11.49 -2.55 10.17
N TRP A 46 -12.26 -1.46 10.29
CA TRP A 46 -11.71 -0.15 10.63
C TRP A 46 -11.08 -0.12 12.03
N SER A 47 -11.62 -0.90 12.97
CA SER A 47 -11.01 -1.08 14.30
C SER A 47 -9.68 -1.83 14.24
N SER A 48 -9.49 -2.75 13.29
CA SER A 48 -8.22 -3.47 13.13
C SER A 48 -7.10 -2.57 12.57
N LEU A 49 -7.46 -1.60 11.73
CA LEU A 49 -6.51 -0.67 11.10
C LEU A 49 -5.98 0.41 12.05
N SER A 50 -6.69 0.70 13.14
CA SER A 50 -6.23 1.63 14.17
C SER A 50 -5.29 0.97 15.20
N LEU A 51 -5.12 -0.35 15.13
CA LEU A 51 -4.13 -1.05 15.96
C LEU A 51 -2.72 -0.77 15.42
N LEU A 52 -1.77 -0.53 16.33
CA LEU A 52 -0.36 -0.41 15.96
C LEU A 52 0.08 -1.73 15.30
N PRO A 53 0.80 -1.68 14.15
CA PRO A 53 1.36 -2.88 13.57
C PRO A 53 2.19 -3.65 14.63
N PRO A 54 2.06 -4.99 14.69
CA PRO A 54 2.79 -5.82 15.63
C PRO A 54 4.28 -5.48 15.66
N LEU A 55 4.91 -5.57 16.83
CA LEU A 55 6.33 -5.22 16.99
C LEU A 55 7.25 -5.99 16.05
N GLU A 56 6.85 -7.22 15.67
CA GLU A 56 7.55 -8.10 14.76
C GLU A 56 7.49 -7.67 13.30
N SER A 57 6.48 -6.88 12.90
CA SER A 57 6.40 -6.31 11.54
C SER A 57 7.12 -4.97 11.42
N ARG A 58 7.75 -4.48 12.50
CA ARG A 58 8.52 -3.23 12.48
C ARG A 58 9.91 -3.52 11.90
N LEU A 59 10.20 -2.93 10.73
CA LEU A 59 11.47 -3.06 10.00
C LEU A 59 12.70 -2.69 10.83
N VAL A 60 12.50 -1.93 11.90
CA VAL A 60 13.51 -1.55 12.88
C VAL A 60 12.94 -1.89 14.25
N SER A 61 13.29 -3.05 14.80
CA SER A 61 13.02 -3.32 16.21
C SER A 61 13.81 -2.32 17.07
N ALA A 62 13.28 -1.96 18.24
CA ALA A 62 13.87 -0.95 19.12
C ALA A 62 15.32 -1.28 19.57
N ASP A 63 15.75 -2.54 19.46
CA ASP A 63 17.07 -3.02 19.89
C ASP A 63 17.97 -3.52 18.73
N ILE A 64 17.64 -3.20 17.47
CA ILE A 64 18.55 -3.53 16.34
C ILE A 64 19.72 -2.55 16.35
N ARG A 65 20.78 -2.91 17.09
CA ARG A 65 22.07 -2.25 16.98
C ARG A 65 22.85 -2.89 15.84
N GLN A 66 23.39 -2.07 14.95
CA GLN A 66 24.28 -2.52 13.89
C GLN A 66 25.54 -3.13 14.52
N ARG A 67 25.64 -4.47 14.51
CA ARG A 67 26.78 -5.21 15.07
C ARG A 67 27.98 -5.31 14.12
N LEU A 68 27.82 -4.91 12.85
CA LEU A 68 28.85 -5.00 11.83
C LEU A 68 29.40 -3.61 11.46
N PRO A 69 30.73 -3.43 11.33
CA PRO A 69 31.30 -2.16 10.87
C PRO A 69 30.67 -1.73 9.54
N VAL A 70 30.12 -0.51 9.48
CA VAL A 70 29.67 0.08 8.21
C VAL A 70 30.91 0.31 7.35
N SER A 71 30.92 -0.19 6.11
CA SER A 71 31.91 0.22 5.11
C SER A 71 31.84 1.74 4.94
N ARG A 72 32.89 2.46 5.36
CA ARG A 72 32.96 3.92 5.20
C ARG A 72 33.17 4.24 3.72
N PRO A 73 32.54 5.31 3.19
CA PRO A 73 32.83 5.77 1.84
C PRO A 73 34.32 6.10 1.71
N GLN A 74 34.94 5.52 0.68
CA GLN A 74 36.38 5.50 0.39
C GLN A 74 37.04 6.89 0.29
N GLN A 75 36.25 7.97 0.22
CA GLN A 75 36.73 9.34 0.03
C GLN A 75 37.61 9.85 1.18
N GLN A 76 37.41 9.39 2.43
CA GLN A 76 38.26 9.82 3.56
C GLN A 76 39.57 9.04 3.69
N GLN A 77 39.74 7.91 2.99
CA GLN A 77 40.94 7.09 3.10
C GLN A 77 42.07 7.60 2.20
N GLN A 78 41.75 8.29 1.11
CA GLN A 78 42.74 8.88 0.20
C GLN A 78 43.39 10.16 0.73
N GLN A 79 42.77 10.87 1.68
CA GLN A 79 43.35 12.10 2.25
C GLN A 79 44.41 11.86 3.34
N ARG A 80 44.53 10.64 3.88
CA ARG A 80 45.57 10.32 4.90
C ARG A 80 46.85 9.73 4.34
N SER A 81 46.87 9.33 3.07
CA SER A 81 48.04 8.74 2.43
C SER A 81 48.67 9.73 1.45
N GLY A 82 48.98 10.93 1.94
CA GLY A 82 49.78 11.88 1.20
C GLY A 82 51.25 11.69 1.51
N THR A 83 52.00 10.99 0.65
CA THR A 83 53.32 11.39 0.13
C THR A 83 53.89 10.33 -0.82
N ALA A 84 54.48 10.81 -1.92
CA ALA A 84 55.42 10.17 -2.85
C ALA A 84 54.88 9.59 -4.18
N ALA A 85 54.79 10.51 -5.15
CA ALA A 85 55.41 10.49 -6.49
C ALA A 85 55.05 9.43 -7.56
N ALA A 86 54.62 10.02 -8.71
CA ALA A 86 54.98 9.70 -10.09
C ALA A 86 54.37 8.46 -10.80
N SER A 87 53.38 8.70 -11.67
CA SER A 87 53.52 8.63 -13.15
C SER A 87 52.14 8.77 -13.82
N GLY A 88 52.11 9.44 -14.97
CA GLY A 88 50.91 9.91 -15.66
C GLY A 88 50.08 8.86 -16.42
N PRO A 89 49.14 9.32 -17.27
CA PRO A 89 47.90 8.61 -17.62
C PRO A 89 48.09 7.63 -18.78
N ARG A 90 47.67 6.38 -18.58
CA ARG A 90 47.46 5.42 -19.67
C ARG A 90 45.98 5.10 -19.79
N ALA A 91 45.41 5.53 -20.91
CA ALA A 91 44.13 5.06 -21.41
C ALA A 91 44.05 3.53 -21.26
N SER A 92 43.11 3.04 -20.46
CA SER A 92 42.90 1.62 -20.25
C SER A 92 42.31 1.02 -21.52
N ALA A 93 43.21 0.60 -22.39
CA ALA A 93 42.95 -0.40 -23.40
C ALA A 93 42.27 -1.61 -22.75
N LEU A 94 41.34 -2.22 -23.48
CA LEU A 94 40.66 -3.48 -23.18
C LEU A 94 41.70 -4.56 -22.80
N GLU A 95 42.00 -4.69 -21.52
CA GLU A 95 42.80 -5.81 -21.03
C GLU A 95 41.99 -7.09 -21.22
N PRO A 96 42.54 -8.13 -21.88
CA PRO A 96 41.87 -9.41 -22.01
C PRO A 96 41.54 -9.95 -20.62
N LEU A 97 40.25 -10.08 -20.31
CA LEU A 97 39.81 -10.67 -19.05
C LEU A 97 40.41 -12.07 -18.95
N SER A 98 41.22 -12.33 -17.92
CA SER A 98 41.89 -13.62 -17.76
C SER A 98 40.86 -14.76 -17.82
N VAL A 99 41.24 -15.88 -18.46
CA VAL A 99 40.41 -17.09 -18.60
C VAL A 99 39.66 -17.49 -17.30
N PRO A 100 40.26 -17.48 -16.10
CA PRO A 100 39.53 -17.78 -14.87
C PRO A 100 38.44 -16.77 -14.52
N ALA A 101 38.66 -15.47 -14.79
CA ALA A 101 37.64 -14.45 -14.53
C ALA A 101 36.45 -14.55 -15.51
N LEU A 102 36.70 -14.98 -16.75
CA LEU A 102 35.63 -15.27 -17.72
C LEU A 102 34.80 -16.50 -17.31
N ARG A 103 35.45 -17.54 -16.79
CA ARG A 103 34.79 -18.74 -16.25
C ARG A 103 33.90 -18.39 -15.04
N GLN A 104 34.42 -17.65 -14.07
CA GLN A 104 33.64 -17.22 -12.90
C GLN A 104 32.39 -16.43 -13.30
N ARG A 105 32.52 -15.51 -14.27
CA ARG A 105 31.38 -14.75 -14.80
C ARG A 105 30.33 -15.65 -15.46
N GLN A 106 30.76 -16.70 -16.15
CA GLN A 106 29.86 -17.66 -16.77
C GLN A 106 29.11 -18.48 -15.73
N GLU A 107 29.80 -18.97 -14.70
CA GLU A 107 29.19 -19.68 -13.56
C GLU A 107 28.18 -18.80 -12.82
N GLU A 108 28.52 -17.53 -12.57
CA GLU A 108 27.61 -16.57 -11.94
C GLU A 108 26.36 -16.32 -12.79
N ARG A 109 26.53 -16.16 -14.12
CA ARG A 109 25.40 -16.02 -15.06
C ARG A 109 24.50 -17.25 -15.03
N GLN A 110 25.07 -18.46 -15.01
CA GLN A 110 24.30 -19.70 -14.92
C GLN A 110 23.54 -19.79 -13.60
N ARG A 111 24.17 -19.40 -12.49
CA ARG A 111 23.52 -19.37 -11.18
C ARG A 111 22.32 -18.44 -11.16
N TYR A 112 22.46 -17.21 -11.69
CA TYR A 112 21.34 -16.27 -11.76
C TYR A 112 20.27 -16.69 -12.76
N ALA A 113 20.63 -17.35 -13.86
CA ALA A 113 19.66 -17.90 -14.80
C ALA A 113 18.78 -18.96 -14.11
N ALA A 114 19.39 -19.90 -13.38
CA ALA A 114 18.65 -20.89 -12.61
C ALA A 114 17.72 -20.27 -11.54
N MET A 115 18.18 -19.24 -10.83
CA MET A 115 17.32 -18.50 -9.89
C MET A 115 16.16 -17.79 -10.58
N ALA A 116 16.39 -17.22 -11.78
CA ALA A 116 15.34 -16.58 -12.55
C ALA A 116 14.28 -17.58 -13.03
N ASP A 117 14.70 -18.78 -13.40
CA ASP A 117 13.80 -19.88 -13.77
C ASP A 117 12.94 -20.33 -12.59
N GLN A 118 13.56 -20.56 -11.42
CA GLN A 118 12.81 -20.85 -10.19
C GLN A 118 11.80 -19.76 -9.84
N ARG A 119 12.17 -18.48 -10.00
CA ARG A 119 11.26 -17.37 -9.75
C ARG A 119 10.09 -17.37 -10.74
N ARG A 120 10.31 -17.72 -12.01
CA ARG A 120 9.24 -17.84 -13.01
C ARG A 120 8.27 -18.95 -12.63
N GLU A 121 8.77 -20.08 -12.16
CA GLU A 121 7.94 -21.22 -11.70
C GLU A 121 7.05 -20.82 -10.52
N ILE A 122 7.63 -20.18 -9.49
CA ILE A 122 6.87 -19.71 -8.32
C ILE A 122 5.77 -18.73 -8.74
N LEU A 123 6.09 -17.76 -9.60
CA LEU A 123 5.09 -16.80 -10.08
C LEU A 123 4.00 -17.47 -10.91
N ALA A 124 4.32 -18.48 -11.71
CA ALA A 124 3.34 -19.24 -12.48
C ALA A 124 2.40 -20.02 -11.55
N LEU A 125 2.92 -20.66 -10.51
CA LEU A 125 2.12 -21.35 -9.50
C LEU A 125 1.15 -20.39 -8.79
N LEU A 126 1.64 -19.25 -8.34
CA LEU A 126 0.82 -18.24 -7.65
C LEU A 126 -0.30 -17.69 -8.56
N ARG A 127 -0.01 -17.46 -9.84
CA ARG A 127 -1.03 -17.04 -10.83
C ARG A 127 -2.13 -18.08 -10.96
N ARG A 128 -1.78 -19.35 -11.13
CA ARG A 128 -2.76 -20.46 -11.21
C ARG A 128 -3.60 -20.57 -9.94
N GLN A 129 -2.96 -20.45 -8.77
CA GLN A 129 -3.69 -20.49 -7.49
C GLN A 129 -4.68 -19.33 -7.36
N ARG A 130 -4.29 -18.12 -7.79
CA ARG A 130 -5.18 -16.97 -7.83
C ARG A 130 -6.35 -17.19 -8.79
N GLU A 131 -6.08 -17.67 -10.00
CA GLU A 131 -7.12 -17.99 -10.99
C GLU A 131 -8.11 -19.03 -10.46
N GLN A 132 -7.62 -20.08 -9.79
CA GLN A 132 -8.47 -21.08 -9.15
C GLN A 132 -9.32 -20.50 -8.02
N ARG A 133 -8.78 -19.60 -7.19
CA ARG A 133 -9.56 -18.89 -6.17
C ARG A 133 -10.66 -18.06 -6.83
N ILE A 134 -10.30 -17.25 -7.83
CA ILE A 134 -11.28 -16.45 -8.58
C ILE A 134 -12.35 -17.35 -9.18
N GLN A 135 -12.01 -18.46 -9.82
CA GLN A 135 -13.00 -19.39 -10.40
C GLN A 135 -13.93 -20.02 -9.36
N LYS A 136 -13.45 -20.31 -8.15
CA LYS A 136 -14.28 -20.83 -7.06
C LYS A 136 -15.16 -19.75 -6.43
N GLU A 137 -14.65 -18.53 -6.37
CA GLU A 137 -15.33 -17.36 -5.80
C GLU A 137 -16.22 -16.66 -6.82
N LEU A 138 -16.09 -16.93 -8.13
CA LEU A 138 -17.02 -16.52 -9.17
C LEU A 138 -18.38 -17.09 -8.76
N PRO A 139 -19.32 -16.25 -8.30
CA PRO A 139 -20.62 -16.75 -7.94
C PRO A 139 -21.25 -17.27 -9.24
N SER A 140 -21.71 -18.53 -9.24
CA SER A 140 -22.46 -19.10 -10.37
C SER A 140 -23.74 -18.31 -10.71
N THR A 141 -24.03 -17.26 -9.94
CA THR A 141 -25.19 -16.37 -10.01
C THR A 141 -24.86 -14.98 -10.59
N PHE A 142 -23.67 -14.74 -11.18
CA PHE A 142 -23.40 -13.43 -11.81
C PHE A 142 -24.33 -13.11 -13.01
N GLU A 143 -25.03 -14.10 -13.55
CA GLU A 143 -26.12 -13.89 -14.53
C GLU A 143 -27.28 -13.05 -13.95
N ASP A 144 -27.45 -12.98 -12.62
CA ASP A 144 -28.58 -12.26 -11.98
C ASP A 144 -28.30 -10.79 -11.64
N ILE A 145 -27.05 -10.31 -11.73
CA ILE A 145 -26.73 -8.91 -11.37
C ILE A 145 -26.99 -7.96 -12.55
N THR A 146 -26.98 -8.46 -13.79
CA THR A 146 -27.23 -7.66 -15.00
C THR A 146 -28.70 -7.29 -15.21
N VAL A 147 -29.65 -7.91 -14.50
CA VAL A 147 -31.08 -7.53 -14.58
C VAL A 147 -31.48 -6.37 -13.65
N GLY A 148 -30.60 -5.92 -12.76
CA GLY A 148 -30.88 -4.85 -11.79
C GLY A 148 -30.40 -3.44 -12.17
N TRP A 149 -29.63 -3.30 -13.24
CA TRP A 149 -29.13 -2.00 -13.73
C TRP A 149 -29.78 -1.66 -15.08
N GLY A 150 -31.10 -1.80 -15.15
CA GLY A 150 -31.90 -1.41 -16.30
C GLY A 150 -33.05 -0.53 -15.86
N SER A 151 -33.13 0.67 -16.44
CA SER A 151 -34.32 1.53 -16.46
C SER A 151 -34.55 2.43 -15.24
N SER A 152 -33.87 3.58 -15.22
CA SER A 152 -34.45 4.80 -14.62
C SER A 152 -34.04 6.06 -15.40
N ASP A 153 -34.18 6.02 -16.74
CA ASP A 153 -34.24 7.24 -17.54
C ASP A 153 -35.71 7.57 -17.82
N ARG A 154 -36.32 8.30 -16.88
CA ARG A 154 -37.52 9.10 -17.17
C ARG A 154 -37.47 10.40 -16.39
N CYS A 155 -36.58 11.29 -16.81
CA CYS A 155 -36.65 12.70 -16.43
C CYS A 155 -37.93 13.29 -17.03
N HIS A 156 -38.93 13.55 -16.19
CA HIS A 156 -40.09 14.37 -16.54
C HIS A 156 -39.60 15.83 -16.66
N VAL A 157 -39.50 16.35 -17.88
CA VAL A 157 -39.33 17.79 -18.10
C VAL A 157 -40.66 18.46 -17.72
N GLY A 158 -40.69 19.04 -16.53
CA GLY A 158 -41.78 19.90 -16.08
C GLY A 158 -41.94 21.08 -17.01
N LYS A 159 -43.16 21.24 -17.51
CA LYS A 159 -43.61 22.37 -18.34
C LYS A 159 -43.71 23.59 -17.43
N VAL A 160 -42.84 24.57 -17.62
CA VAL A 160 -42.97 25.88 -16.99
C VAL A 160 -43.96 26.70 -17.81
N ASN A 161 -44.92 27.31 -17.13
CA ASN A 161 -46.02 28.14 -17.65
C ASN A 161 -45.55 29.23 -18.62
#